data_AF-A0A952R1Y7-F1
#
_entry.id   AF-A0A952R1Y7-F1
#
_cell.length_a   1.000
_cell.length_b   1.000
_cell.length_c   1.000
_cell.angle_alpha   90.00
_cell.angle_beta   90.00
_cell.angle_gamma   90.00
#
_symmetry.space_group_name_H-M   'P 1'
#
loop_
_entity.id
_entity.type
_entity.pdbx_description
1 polymer ?
#
loop_
_entity_poly.entity_id
_entity_poly.type
_entity_poly.pdbx_seq_one_letter_code
_entity_poly.pdbx_strand_id
1 'polypeptide(L)' 'MITEARLLRGISELYTPFERVTDAAMVISGDRVSWVGSETELPAELRRLPGENLGGRGVLPGSWTRTPI' A
#
# COMPACT_ATOMS: atom_id res chain seq x y z
N MET A 1 1.42 -20.61 -9.62
CA MET A 1 1.96 -19.34 -10.10
C MET A 1 2.24 -18.50 -8.87
N ILE A 2 3.50 -18.09 -8.64
CA ILE A 2 3.83 -17.23 -7.50
C ILE A 2 3.46 -15.81 -7.93
N THR A 3 2.45 -15.23 -7.29
CA THR A 3 2.07 -13.85 -7.54
C THR A 3 3.18 -12.95 -6.99
N GLU A 4 3.84 -12.15 -7.82
CA GLU A 4 4.89 -11.23 -7.37
C GLU A 4 4.31 -10.22 -6.37
N ALA A 5 4.89 -10.18 -5.17
CA ALA A 5 4.52 -9.25 -4.12
C ALA A 5 5.53 -8.10 -4.05
N ARG A 6 5.03 -6.86 -3.94
CA ARG A 6 5.83 -5.65 -3.87
C ARG A 6 5.48 -4.82 -2.65
N LEU A 7 6.49 -4.31 -1.97
CA LEU A 7 6.36 -3.39 -0.84
C LEU A 7 6.45 -1.94 -1.30
N LEU A 8 5.46 -1.12 -0.94
CA LEU A 8 5.53 0.33 -1.00
C LEU A 8 5.69 0.87 0.42
N ARG A 9 6.69 1.72 0.65
CA ARG A 9 7.05 2.25 1.97
C ARG A 9 7.34 3.74 1.93
N GLY A 10 7.54 4.36 3.08
CA GLY A 10 7.75 5.80 3.22
C GLY A 10 6.53 6.59 2.74
N ILE A 11 5.33 6.10 3.03
CA ILE A 11 4.07 6.77 2.70
C ILE A 11 3.72 7.67 3.89
N SER A 12 3.60 8.98 3.69
CA SER A 12 3.28 9.89 4.81
C SER A 12 1.86 9.68 5.33
N GLU A 13 0.91 9.53 4.41
CA GLU A 13 -0.46 9.17 4.70
C GLU A 13 -1.06 8.31 3.58
N LEU A 14 -1.74 7.24 3.97
CA LEU A 14 -2.48 6.35 3.07
C LEU A 14 -3.95 6.39 3.47
N TYR A 15 -4.80 6.80 2.54
CA TYR A 15 -6.24 6.74 2.73
C TYR A 15 -6.78 5.41 2.23
N THR A 16 -7.57 4.73 3.05
CA THR A 16 -8.41 3.60 2.66
C THR A 16 -9.86 4.07 2.62
N PRO A 17 -10.81 3.25 2.14
CA PRO A 17 -12.24 3.55 2.29
C PRO A 17 -12.71 3.70 3.74
N PHE A 18 -11.93 3.22 4.72
CA PHE A 18 -12.36 3.13 6.12
C PHE A 18 -11.60 4.07 7.05
N GLU A 19 -10.32 4.32 6.78
CA GLU A 19 -9.45 5.07 7.67
C GLU A 19 -8.26 5.70 6.94
N ARG A 20 -7.57 6.60 7.65
CA ARG A 20 -6.27 7.14 7.25
C ARG A 20 -5.18 6.50 8.10
N VAL A 21 -4.19 5.91 7.44
CA VAL A 21 -2.99 5.34 8.07
C VAL A 21 -1.83 6.30 7.85
N THR A 22 -1.16 6.74 8.93
CA THR A 22 0.01 7.62 8.87
C THR A 22 1.30 6.81 8.91
N ASP A 23 2.40 7.35 8.35
CA ASP A 23 3.70 6.67 8.25
C ASP A 23 3.55 5.23 7.71
N ALA A 24 2.76 5.10 6.65
CA ALA A 24 2.24 3.84 6.18
C ALA A 24 3.22 3.06 5.29
N ALA A 25 2.97 1.76 5.20
CA ALA A 25 3.46 0.89 4.16
C ALA A 25 2.28 0.06 3.59
N MET A 26 2.47 -0.45 2.37
CA MET A 26 1.46 -1.25 1.68
C MET A 26 2.14 -2.36 0.89
N VAL A 27 1.56 -3.56 0.92
CA VAL A 27 1.99 -4.67 0.07
C VAL A 27 0.94 -4.93 -0.99
N ILE A 28 1.40 -4.98 -2.24
CA ILE A 28 0.58 -5.36 -3.39
C ILE A 28 1.05 -6.74 -3.84
N SER A 29 0.13 -7.70 -3.90
CA SER A 29 0.35 -9.04 -4.43
C SER A 29 -0.50 -9.23 -5.67
N GLY A 30 0.11 -9.13 -6.85
CA GLY A 30 -0.62 -9.17 -8.12
C GLY A 30 -1.58 -8.00 -8.27
N ASP A 31 -2.88 -8.28 -8.28
CA ASP A 31 -3.97 -7.31 -8.45
C ASP A 31 -4.59 -6.84 -7.13
N ARG A 32 -4.07 -7.28 -5.98
CA ARG A 32 -4.66 -7.03 -4.66
C ARG A 32 -3.68 -6.37 -3.72
N VAL A 33 -4.23 -5.49 -2.89
CA VAL A 33 -3.55 -5.06 -1.67
C VAL A 33 -3.66 -6.21 -0.65
N SER A 34 -2.52 -6.81 -0.31
CA SER A 34 -2.46 -7.95 0.60
C SER A 34 -2.14 -7.54 2.04
N TRP A 35 -1.64 -6.32 2.25
CA TRP A 35 -1.43 -5.75 3.57
C TRP A 35 -1.35 -4.22 3.51
N VAL A 36 -1.86 -3.54 4.53
CA VAL A 36 -1.75 -2.09 4.78
C VAL A 36 -1.57 -1.89 6.29
N GLY A 37 -0.70 -0.98 6.68
CA GLY A 37 -0.52 -0.60 8.08
C GLY A 37 0.59 0.44 8.24
N SER A 38 0.89 0.80 9.48
CA SER A 38 2.07 1.61 9.78
C SER A 38 3.36 0.87 9.35
N GLU A 39 4.33 1.56 8.76
CA GLU A 39 5.63 0.99 8.39
C GLU A 39 6.36 0.39 9.61
N THR A 40 6.11 0.94 10.81
CA THR A 40 6.67 0.40 12.05
C THR A 40 6.10 -0.97 12.41
N GLU A 41 4.85 -1.24 12.02
CA GLU A 41 4.13 -2.49 12.28
C GLU A 41 4.32 -3.53 11.17
N LEU A 42 5.05 -3.19 10.10
CA LEU A 42 5.30 -4.07 8.97
C LEU A 42 5.92 -5.40 9.45
N PRO A 43 5.33 -6.57 9.16
CA PRO A 43 5.92 -7.86 9.49
C PRO A 43 7.33 -8.05 8.88
N ALA A 44 8.22 -8.73 9.61
CA ALA A 44 9.61 -8.91 9.21
C ALA A 44 9.76 -9.67 7.89
N GLU A 45 8.82 -10.57 7.59
CA GLU A 45 8.77 -11.33 6.35
C GLU A 45 8.51 -10.41 5.15
N LEU A 46 7.65 -9.40 5.32
CA LEU A 46 7.26 -8.46 4.26
C LEU A 46 8.34 -7.40 4.01
N ARG A 47 9.18 -7.08 5.01
CA ARG A 47 10.31 -6.14 4.86
C ARG A 47 11.33 -6.54 3.79
N ARG A 48 11.39 -7.83 3.44
CA ARG A 48 12.33 -8.38 2.46
C ARG A 48 11.80 -8.36 1.02
N LEU A 49 10.53 -7.99 0.82
CA LEU A 49 9.95 -7.92 -0.51
C LEU A 49 10.64 -6.83 -1.35
N PRO A 50 10.83 -7.05 -2.66
CA PRO A 50 11.25 -6.00 -3.56
C PRO A 50 10.22 -4.86 -3.52
N GLY A 51 10.67 -3.62 -3.62
CA GLY A 51 9.80 -2.50 -3.31
C GLY A 51 10.36 -1.14 -3.65
N GLU A 52 9.52 -0.13 -3.42
CA GLU A 52 9.83 1.27 -3.67
C GLU A 52 9.53 2.09 -2.42
N ASN A 53 10.38 3.09 -2.16
CA ASN A 53 10.12 4.11 -1.15
C ASN A 53 9.50 5.33 -1.85
N LEU A 54 8.30 5.72 -1.44
CA LEU A 54 7.56 6.83 -2.05
C LEU A 54 8.01 8.22 -1.53
N GLY A 55 8.95 8.26 -0.58
CA GLY A 55 9.66 9.47 -0.16
C GLY A 55 8.79 10.48 0.58
N GLY A 56 7.86 10.01 1.42
CA GLY A 56 6.96 10.85 2.21
C GLY A 56 5.75 11.37 1.44
N ARG A 57 5.42 10.80 0.27
CA ARG A 57 4.21 11.14 -0.50
C ARG A 57 2.98 10.45 0.08
N GLY A 58 1.82 11.08 -0.10
CA GLY A 58 0.53 10.50 0.24
C GLY A 58 0.02 9.53 -0.83
N VAL A 59 -0.77 8.54 -0.43
CA VAL A 59 -1.44 7.58 -1.30
C VAL A 59 -2.95 7.68 -1.11
N LEU A 60 -3.66 7.84 -2.23
CA LEU A 60 -5.13 7.94 -2.27
C LEU A 60 -5.72 6.77 -3.06
N PRO A 61 -6.89 6.23 -2.66
CA PRO A 61 -7.63 5.29 -3.49
C PRO A 61 -7.97 5.95 -4.83
N GLY A 62 -7.81 5.21 -5.93
CA GLY A 62 -8.29 5.67 -7.22
C GLY A 62 -9.82 5.78 -7.19
N SER A 63 -10.35 6.99 -7.43
CA SER A 63 -11.79 7.27 -7.49
C SER A 63 -12.34 7.10 -8.91
N TRP A 64 -12.10 5.95 -9.55
CA TRP A 64 -12.65 5.68 -10.88
C TRP A 64 -13.89 4.82 -10.79
N THR A 65 -15.04 5.44 -10.50
CA THR A 65 -16.32 4.89 -10.92
C THR A 65 -16.62 5.44 -12.31
N ARG A 66 -16.42 4.64 -13.37
CA ARG A 66 -17.18 4.86 -14.62
C ARG A 66 -18.61 4.45 -14.31
N THR A 67 -19.40 5.35 -13.74
CA THR A 67 -20.86 5.21 -13.73
C THR A 67 -21.32 5.75 -15.08
N PRO A 68 -21.80 4.91 -16.01
CA PRO A 68 -22.49 5.43 -17.18
C PRO A 68 -23.77 6.11 -16.69
N ILE A 69 -23.89 7.42 -16.95
CA ILE A 69 -25.17 8.14 -16.96
C ILE A 69 -25.97 7.73 -18.19
#